data_AF-W9VDP8-F1
#
_entry.id   AF-W9VDP8-F1
#
_cell.length_a   1.000
_cell.length_b   1.000
_cell.length_c   1.000
_cell.angle_alpha   90.00
_cell.angle_beta   90.00
_cell.angle_gamma   90.00
#
_symmetry.space_group_name_H-M   'P 1'
#
loop_
_entity.id
_entity.type
_entity.pdbx_description
1 polymer ?
#
loop_
_entity_poly.entity_id
_entity_poly.type
_entity_poly.pdbx_seq_one_letter_code
_entity_poly.pdbx_strand_id
1 'polypeptide(L)'
;MLEMLMHSATGTGEGTPAKLRLNHKCKEIDHDKGIVTFENGVVAQHDMIVGADGIGSAVRSTLGVVTTRKQSTSTCYHCVIEASEVSRLGLLDLTGNCAIEF
;
A
#
# COMPACT_ATOMS: atom_id res chain seq x y z
N MET A 1 -6.28 2.41 -11.30
CA MET A 1 -4.93 1.79 -11.31
C MET A 1 -4.81 0.60 -10.35
N LEU A 2 -5.18 0.73 -9.05
CA LEU A 2 -5.08 -0.40 -8.10
C LEU A 2 -6.11 -1.52 -8.31
N GLU A 3 -7.27 -1.21 -8.90
CA GLU A 3 -8.32 -2.18 -9.18
C GLU A 3 -7.84 -3.33 -10.09
N MET A 4 -7.07 -3.01 -11.13
CA MET A 4 -6.48 -4.01 -12.02
C MET A 4 -5.53 -4.95 -11.25
N LEU A 5 -4.65 -4.39 -10.41
CA LEU A 5 -3.72 -5.20 -9.61
C LEU A 5 -4.46 -6.11 -8.61
N MET A 6 -5.48 -5.57 -7.95
CA MET A 6 -6.32 -6.34 -7.04
C MET A 6 -7.03 -7.48 -7.79
N HIS A 7 -7.64 -7.18 -8.94
CA HIS A 7 -8.29 -8.16 -9.78
C HIS A 7 -7.33 -9.26 -10.24
N SER A 8 -6.13 -8.90 -10.70
CA SER A 8 -5.11 -9.88 -11.10
C SER A 8 -4.66 -10.76 -9.94
N ALA A 9 -4.56 -10.23 -8.72
CA ALA A 9 -4.11 -10.99 -7.56
C ALA A 9 -5.20 -11.94 -7.01
N THR A 10 -6.47 -11.54 -7.03
CA THR A 10 -7.57 -12.30 -6.42
C THR A 10 -8.45 -13.04 -7.44
N GLY A 11 -8.26 -12.80 -8.73
CA GLY A 11 -9.01 -13.38 -9.85
C GLY A 11 -8.46 -14.73 -10.33
N THR A 12 -9.00 -15.22 -11.45
CA THR A 12 -8.57 -16.47 -12.08
C THR A 12 -7.23 -16.33 -12.80
N GLY A 13 -6.37 -17.35 -12.69
CA GLY A 13 -5.07 -17.42 -13.36
C GLY A 13 -4.44 -18.80 -13.18
N GLU A 14 -3.17 -18.95 -13.55
CA GLU A 14 -2.44 -20.23 -13.43
C GLU A 14 -2.17 -20.64 -11.96
N GLY A 15 -2.09 -19.65 -11.06
CA GLY A 15 -1.82 -19.85 -9.63
C GLY A 15 -3.06 -19.89 -8.75
N THR A 16 -2.87 -20.24 -7.47
CA THR A 16 -3.92 -20.13 -6.46
C THR A 16 -4.23 -18.64 -6.20
N PRO A 17 -5.49 -18.18 -6.35
CA PRO A 17 -5.84 -16.79 -6.11
C PRO A 17 -5.53 -16.33 -4.69
N ALA A 18 -5.02 -15.11 -4.54
CA ALA A 18 -4.74 -14.53 -3.24
C ALA A 18 -6.05 -14.25 -2.48
N LYS A 19 -6.01 -14.38 -1.15
CA LYS A 19 -7.12 -14.04 -0.26
C LYS A 19 -6.92 -12.64 0.32
N LEU A 20 -7.71 -11.67 -0.14
CA LEU A 20 -7.71 -10.33 0.42
C LEU A 20 -8.55 -10.28 1.71
N ARG A 21 -7.91 -9.94 2.83
CA ARG A 21 -8.57 -9.74 4.12
C ARG A 21 -8.45 -8.27 4.53
N LEU A 22 -9.57 -7.56 4.57
CA LEU A 22 -9.64 -6.18 5.01
C LEU A 22 -9.81 -6.09 6.54
N ASN A 23 -9.53 -4.93 7.14
CA ASN A 23 -9.63 -4.72 8.59
C ASN A 23 -8.70 -5.64 9.42
N HIS A 24 -7.53 -6.00 8.88
CA HIS A 24 -6.51 -6.82 9.52
C HIS A 24 -5.21 -6.02 9.69
N LYS A 25 -5.27 -4.94 10.50
CA LYS A 25 -4.07 -4.16 10.79
C LYS A 25 -3.13 -4.99 11.68
N CYS A 26 -1.90 -5.22 11.23
CA CYS A 26 -0.90 -5.98 11.97
C CYS A 26 -0.57 -5.26 13.29
N LYS A 27 -0.60 -6.00 14.40
CA LYS A 27 -0.29 -5.50 15.75
C LYS A 27 1.08 -6.01 16.22
N GLU A 28 1.32 -7.31 16.09
CA GLU A 28 2.53 -8.00 16.55
C GLU A 28 2.80 -9.23 15.70
N ILE A 29 4.07 -9.68 15.72
CA ILE A 29 4.53 -10.88 15.02
C ILE A 29 5.43 -11.67 15.97
N ASP A 30 5.10 -12.94 16.21
CA ASP A 30 6.03 -13.93 16.76
C ASP A 30 6.79 -14.55 15.58
N HIS A 31 8.03 -14.08 15.37
CA HIS A 31 8.84 -14.46 14.21
C HIS A 31 9.31 -15.90 14.26
N ASP A 32 9.53 -16.46 15.45
CA ASP A 32 9.98 -17.84 15.62
C ASP A 32 8.86 -18.83 15.26
N LYS A 33 7.60 -18.47 15.56
CA LYS A 33 6.44 -19.31 15.25
C LYS A 33 5.73 -18.96 13.94
N GLY A 34 6.09 -17.85 13.31
CA GLY A 34 5.42 -17.31 12.13
C GLY A 34 3.98 -16.84 12.40
N ILE A 35 3.69 -16.37 13.61
CA ILE A 35 2.34 -15.97 14.03
C ILE A 35 2.17 -14.46 13.93
N VAL A 36 1.12 -14.01 13.24
CA VAL A 36 0.69 -12.61 13.17
C VAL A 36 -0.58 -12.43 13.99
N THR A 37 -0.58 -11.47 14.91
CA THR A 37 -1.79 -10.99 15.59
C THR A 37 -2.23 -9.66 14.98
N PHE A 38 -3.52 -9.55 14.68
CA PHE A 38 -4.12 -8.33 14.14
C PHE A 38 -4.89 -7.55 15.22
N GLU A 39 -5.10 -6.25 15.03
CA GLU A 39 -5.83 -5.41 15.99
C GLU A 39 -7.27 -5.87 16.24
N ASN A 40 -7.88 -6.58 15.28
CA ASN A 40 -9.23 -7.14 15.41
C ASN A 40 -9.29 -8.45 16.22
N GLY A 41 -8.15 -8.91 16.77
CA GLY A 41 -8.05 -10.14 17.56
C GLY A 41 -7.86 -11.42 16.74
N VAL A 42 -7.92 -11.34 15.40
CA VAL A 42 -7.59 -12.49 14.53
C VAL A 42 -6.11 -12.81 14.64
N VAL A 43 -5.79 -14.10 14.58
CA VAL A 43 -4.43 -14.62 14.57
C VAL A 43 -4.27 -15.52 13.35
N ALA A 44 -3.12 -15.45 12.69
CA ALA A 44 -2.78 -16.31 11.55
C ALA A 44 -1.34 -16.81 11.67
N GLN A 45 -1.07 -18.02 11.16
CA GLN A 45 0.27 -18.61 11.12
C GLN A 45 0.69 -18.83 9.66
N HIS A 46 1.92 -18.44 9.31
CA HIS A 46 2.48 -18.56 7.97
C HIS A 46 3.98 -18.87 8.00
N ASP A 47 4.48 -19.52 6.95
CA ASP A 47 5.91 -19.83 6.80
C ASP A 47 6.76 -18.58 6.54
N MET A 48 6.17 -17.58 5.88
CA MET A 48 6.82 -16.32 5.55
C MET A 48 5.83 -15.16 5.63
N ILE A 49 6.30 -14.04 6.19
CA ILE A 49 5.53 -12.81 6.32
C ILE A 49 6.28 -11.69 5.57
N VAL A 50 5.59 -11.02 4.65
CA VAL A 50 6.13 -9.90 3.88
C VAL A 50 5.54 -8.58 4.38
N GLY A 51 6.39 -7.71 4.92
CA GLY A 51 6.00 -6.37 5.38
C GLY A 51 5.84 -5.37 4.24
N ALA A 52 4.64 -5.29 3.66
CA ALA A 52 4.26 -4.33 2.62
C ALA A 52 3.33 -3.21 3.14
N ASP A 53 3.49 -2.82 4.41
CA ASP A 53 2.60 -1.93 5.18
C ASP A 53 3.02 -0.44 5.17
N GLY A 54 3.80 -0.04 4.16
CA GLY A 54 4.09 1.35 3.83
C GLY A 54 5.02 2.07 4.83
N ILE A 55 5.10 3.40 4.70
CA ILE A 55 6.04 4.21 5.50
C ILE A 55 5.80 4.04 7.01
N GLY A 56 4.54 3.84 7.43
CA GLY A 56 4.07 3.58 8.78
C GLY A 56 4.42 2.21 9.38
N SER A 57 5.18 1.37 8.68
CA SER A 57 5.30 -0.07 8.94
C SER A 57 5.36 -0.49 10.42
N ALA A 58 4.38 -1.29 10.82
CA ALA A 58 4.36 -2.04 12.06
C ALA A 58 5.35 -3.22 11.98
N VAL A 59 5.43 -3.89 10.82
CA VAL A 59 6.36 -5.03 10.61
C VAL A 59 7.80 -4.61 10.84
N ARG A 60 8.22 -3.44 10.35
CA ARG A 60 9.56 -2.90 10.61
C ARG A 60 9.82 -2.72 12.11
N SER A 61 8.80 -2.32 12.86
CA SER A 61 8.92 -2.12 14.31
C SER A 61 9.05 -3.46 15.05
N THR A 62 8.36 -4.52 14.61
CA THR A 62 8.51 -5.87 15.20
C THR A 62 9.88 -6.50 14.94
N LEU A 63 10.63 -5.98 13.97
CA LEU A 63 12.04 -6.34 13.73
C LEU A 63 13.04 -5.53 14.57
N GLY A 64 12.56 -4.67 15.49
CA GLY A 64 13.40 -3.83 16.33
C GLY A 64 14.03 -2.63 15.62
N VAL A 65 13.60 -2.31 14.39
CA VAL A 65 14.12 -1.18 13.63
C VAL A 65 13.39 0.11 14.05
N VAL A 66 14.06 0.92 14.86
CA VAL A 66 13.55 2.21 15.33
C VAL A 66 13.82 3.30 14.30
N THR A 67 12.77 3.95 13.79
CA THR A 67 12.90 5.05 12.82
C THR A 67 12.73 6.41 13.48
N THR A 68 13.64 7.34 13.19
CA THR A 68 13.44 8.76 13.50
C THR A 68 12.68 9.42 12.34
N ARG A 69 11.54 10.06 12.64
CA ARG A 69 10.82 10.88 11.65
C ARG A 69 11.04 12.35 11.94
N LYS A 70 11.43 13.09 10.90
CA LYS A 70 11.49 14.55 10.92
C LYS A 70 10.61 15.08 9.79
N GLN A 71 9.86 16.13 10.05
CA GLN A 71 9.07 16.78 9.03
C GLN A 71 9.99 17.38 7.95
N SER A 72 9.63 17.18 6.68
CA SER A 72 10.31 17.83 5.57
C SER A 72 10.05 19.34 5.60
N THR A 73 11.01 20.15 5.15
CA THR A 73 10.82 21.58 4.92
C THR A 73 10.08 21.88 3.61
N SER A 74 9.84 20.86 2.79
CA SER A 74 9.06 20.94 1.54
C SER A 74 7.73 20.18 1.67
N THR A 75 6.73 20.66 0.94
CA THR A 75 5.43 20.00 0.77
C THR A 75 5.03 20.02 -0.69
N CYS A 76 4.19 19.07 -1.10
CA CYS A 76 3.64 19.00 -2.45
C CYS A 76 2.13 19.23 -2.40
N TYR A 77 1.63 20.14 -3.22
CA TYR A 77 0.20 20.23 -3.51
C TYR A 77 -0.11 19.28 -4.66
N HIS A 78 -0.93 18.28 -4.37
CA HIS A 78 -1.36 17.32 -5.37
C HIS A 78 -2.88 17.34 -5.44
N CYS A 79 -3.42 17.43 -6.65
CA CYS A 79 -4.85 17.34 -6.93
C CYS A 79 -5.06 16.64 -8.26
N VAL A 80 -6.23 16.02 -8.40
CA VAL A 80 -6.70 15.50 -9.68
C VAL A 80 -7.68 16.51 -10.25
N ILE A 81 -7.49 16.88 -11.51
CA ILE A 81 -8.41 17.73 -12.26
C ILE A 81 -8.95 16.96 -13.46
N GLU A 82 -10.15 17.31 -13.92
CA GLU A 82 -10.72 16.70 -15.12
C GLU A 82 -9.91 17.09 -16.37
N ALA A 83 -9.75 16.15 -17.30
CA ALA A 83 -9.05 16.41 -18.56
C ALA A 83 -9.71 17.52 -19.40
N SER A 84 -11.05 17.63 -19.32
CA SER A 84 -11.84 18.72 -19.90
C SER A 84 -11.38 20.09 -19.40
N GLU A 85 -11.08 20.21 -18.12
CA GLU A 85 -10.65 21.45 -17.49
C GLU A 85 -9.22 21.84 -17.87
N VAL A 86 -8.33 20.85 -18.06
CA VAL A 86 -6.97 21.07 -18.61
C VAL A 86 -7.06 21.80 -19.95
N SER A 87 -7.93 21.29 -20.84
CA SER A 87 -8.17 21.88 -22.16
C SER A 87 -8.84 23.26 -22.07
N ARG A 88 -9.89 23.39 -21.25
CA ARG A 88 -10.64 24.64 -21.06
C ARG A 88 -9.78 25.79 -20.53
N LEU A 89 -8.83 25.48 -19.64
CA LEU A 89 -7.95 26.44 -19.00
C LEU A 89 -6.64 26.68 -19.79
N GLY A 90 -6.39 25.92 -20.87
CA GLY A 90 -5.15 26.02 -21.65
C GLY A 90 -3.90 25.63 -20.85
N LEU A 91 -4.04 24.67 -19.93
CA LEU A 91 -2.92 24.17 -19.13
C LEU A 91 -2.05 23.21 -19.95
N LEU A 92 -0.85 22.91 -19.43
CA LEU A 92 0.00 21.88 -20.01
C LEU A 92 -0.73 20.53 -20.01
N ASP A 93 -0.97 19.99 -21.20
CA ASP A 93 -1.71 18.74 -21.36
C ASP A 93 -0.79 17.53 -21.13
N LEU A 94 -0.95 16.93 -19.95
CA LEU A 94 -0.30 15.69 -19.56
C LEU A 94 -1.31 14.52 -19.46
N THR A 95 -2.54 14.71 -19.95
CA THR A 95 -3.64 13.77 -19.73
C THR A 95 -3.45 12.43 -20.44
N GLY A 96 -2.63 12.40 -21.50
CA GLY A 96 -2.27 11.17 -22.21
C GLY A 96 -1.25 10.30 -21.46
N ASN A 97 -0.60 10.82 -20.41
CA ASN A 97 0.43 10.10 -19.68
C ASN A 97 -0.19 9.38 -18.48
N CYS A 98 -0.15 8.04 -18.49
CA CYS A 98 -0.65 7.20 -17.39
C CYS A 98 0.35 7.11 -16.22
N ALA A 99 1.02 8.20 -15.86
CA ALA A 99 2.03 8.22 -14.82
C ALA A 99 2.09 9.58 -14.09
N ILE A 100 2.56 9.56 -12.85
CA ILE A 100 3.06 10.76 -12.19
C ILE A 100 4.42 11.03 -12.81
N GLU A 101 4.50 12.11 -13.58
CA GLU A 101 5.75 12.65 -14.11
C GLU A 101 6.07 13.91 -13.30
N PHE A 102 7.37 14.14 -13.03
CA PHE A 102 7.97 15.20 -12.20
C PHE A 102 8.07 14.93 -10.68
#